data_AF-A0A2V6FXH7-F1
#
_entry.id   AF-A0A2V6FXH7-F1
#
_cell.length_a   1.000
_cell.length_b   1.000
_cell.length_c   1.000
_cell.angle_alpha   90.00
_cell.angle_beta   90.00
_cell.angle_gamma   90.00
#
_symmetry.space_group_name_H-M   'P 1'
#
loop_
_entity.id
_entity.type
_entity.pdbx_description
1 polymer ?
#
loop_
_entity_poly.entity_id
_entity_poly.type
_entity_poly.pdbx_seq_one_letter_code
_entity_poly.pdbx_strand_id
1 'polypeptide(L)'
;MLLRQPTLIQRSGRKLWCHGNPKLLDEPLHAVLCSRACPGDKIIEAIDLAQRWRAENRAVISGFHTPVEKECLRIFLRGPQRIVICPARGIDPFLLPAEWQQKFKRRELLIVSPFDSSIRRPTKQTAELRTRLVLSHAECKTIIYASPHGALSRIVAEKPLLQGAVDLPTFDHA
;
A
#
# COMPACT_ATOMS: atom_id res chain seq x y z
N MET A 1 5.41 -11.44 -15.80
CA MET A 1 5.53 -12.80 -15.22
C MET A 1 4.18 -13.19 -14.62
N LEU A 2 3.60 -14.33 -15.00
CA LEU A 2 2.30 -14.77 -14.47
C LEU A 2 2.49 -15.56 -13.17
N LEU A 3 1.86 -15.11 -12.09
CA LEU A 3 1.89 -15.75 -10.77
C LEU A 3 0.57 -16.49 -10.53
N ARG A 4 0.65 -17.68 -9.94
CA ARG A 4 -0.46 -18.58 -9.60
C ARG A 4 -0.18 -19.26 -8.27
N GLN A 5 -1.22 -19.83 -7.64
CA GLN A 5 -1.09 -20.56 -6.38
C GLN A 5 -0.43 -19.72 -5.27
N PRO A 6 -1.03 -18.56 -4.90
CA PRO A 6 -0.53 -17.75 -3.80
C PRO A 6 -0.50 -18.56 -2.50
N THR A 7 0.51 -18.31 -1.68
CA THR A 7 0.60 -18.89 -0.34
C THR A 7 -0.52 -18.31 0.53
N LEU A 8 -1.31 -19.17 1.15
CA LEU A 8 -2.29 -18.78 2.16
C LEU A 8 -1.61 -18.69 3.53
N ILE A 9 -1.71 -17.54 4.17
CA ILE A 9 -1.25 -17.33 5.55
C ILE A 9 -2.41 -16.86 6.42
N GLN A 10 -2.23 -16.98 7.74
CA GLN A 10 -3.15 -16.44 8.73
C GLN A 10 -2.43 -15.35 9.53
N ARG A 11 -2.98 -14.13 9.55
CA ARG A 11 -2.42 -12.97 10.24
C ARG A 11 -3.54 -12.19 10.91
N SER A 12 -3.39 -11.92 12.21
CA SER A 12 -4.36 -11.16 13.01
C SER A 12 -5.81 -11.68 12.85
N GLY A 13 -5.97 -13.01 12.86
CA GLY A 13 -7.28 -13.68 12.69
C GLY A 13 -7.84 -13.70 11.26
N ARG A 14 -7.11 -13.19 10.26
CA ARG A 14 -7.56 -13.11 8.86
C ARG A 14 -6.73 -14.02 7.95
N LYS A 15 -7.38 -14.55 6.92
CA LYS A 15 -6.73 -15.28 5.81
C LYS A 15 -6.19 -14.27 4.80
N LEU A 16 -4.91 -14.38 4.44
CA LEU A 16 -4.27 -13.56 3.42
C LEU A 16 -3.60 -14.44 2.37
N TRP A 17 -3.78 -14.08 1.11
CA TRP A 17 -3.13 -14.71 -0.03
C TRP A 17 -1.91 -13.88 -0.43
N CYS A 18 -0.76 -14.53 -0.59
CA CYS A 18 0.53 -13.88 -0.78
C CYS A 18 1.29 -14.43 -2.00
N HIS A 19 1.88 -13.52 -2.77
CA HIS A 19 2.98 -13.81 -3.68
C HIS A 19 4.21 -13.02 -3.24
N GLY A 20 5.34 -13.70 -3.04
CA GLY A 20 6.59 -13.08 -2.57
C GLY A 20 6.94 -13.54 -1.16
N ASN A 21 7.66 -12.71 -0.40
CA ASN A 21 8.11 -13.05 0.96
C ASN A 21 7.11 -12.54 2.02
N PRO A 22 6.33 -13.41 2.70
CA PRO A 22 5.33 -12.96 3.67
C PRO A 22 5.93 -12.29 4.92
N LYS A 23 7.22 -12.55 5.23
CA LYS A 23 7.92 -11.91 6.35
C LYS A 23 8.01 -10.39 6.22
N LEU A 24 7.78 -9.83 5.02
CA LEU A 24 7.72 -8.38 4.83
C LEU A 24 6.54 -7.72 5.59
N LEU A 25 5.54 -8.49 6.02
CA LEU A 25 4.47 -7.99 6.90
C LEU A 25 4.93 -7.74 8.34
N ASP A 26 6.13 -8.18 8.70
CA ASP A 26 6.71 -8.03 10.04
C ASP A 26 7.67 -6.82 10.13
N GLU A 27 7.91 -6.15 9.01
CA GLU A 27 8.76 -4.96 8.91
C GLU A 27 8.01 -3.72 9.47
N PRO A 28 8.74 -2.64 9.85
CA PRO A 28 8.15 -1.36 10.24
C PRO A 28 7.55 -0.64 9.01
N LEU A 29 6.37 -1.08 8.59
CA LEU A 29 5.74 -0.66 7.35
C LEU A 29 5.13 0.74 7.47
N HIS A 30 5.42 1.58 6.49
CA HIS A 30 4.86 2.90 6.32
C HIS A 30 3.72 2.85 5.30
N ALA A 31 2.48 3.10 5.76
CA ALA A 31 1.34 3.21 4.87
C ALA A 31 1.33 4.56 4.15
N VAL A 32 1.11 4.52 2.83
CA VAL A 32 0.80 5.71 2.04
C VAL A 32 -0.53 5.52 1.32
N LEU A 33 -1.48 6.42 1.56
CA LEU A 33 -2.82 6.35 0.97
C LEU A 33 -3.27 7.72 0.48
N CYS A 34 -4.03 7.73 -0.61
CA CYS A 34 -4.58 8.94 -1.18
C CYS A 34 -5.99 8.70 -1.74
N SER A 35 -6.84 9.71 -1.64
CA SER A 35 -8.12 9.72 -2.38
C SER A 35 -7.89 9.91 -3.87
N ARG A 36 -8.83 9.43 -4.69
CA ARG A 36 -8.71 9.50 -6.16
C ARG A 36 -8.66 10.92 -6.71
N ALA A 37 -9.48 11.81 -6.15
CA ALA A 37 -9.45 13.23 -6.47
C ALA A 37 -8.47 13.89 -5.50
N CYS A 38 -7.26 14.18 -5.95
CA CYS A 38 -6.18 14.78 -5.16
C CYS A 38 -5.85 16.17 -5.73
N PRO A 39 -5.87 17.24 -4.91
CA PRO A 39 -5.41 18.57 -5.30
C PRO A 39 -3.94 18.58 -5.77
N GLY A 40 -3.58 19.51 -6.66
CA GLY A 40 -2.26 19.54 -7.29
C GLY A 40 -1.10 19.76 -6.33
N ASP A 41 -1.28 20.62 -5.33
CA ASP A 41 -0.33 20.87 -4.22
C ASP A 41 -0.02 19.56 -3.46
N LYS A 42 -1.03 18.75 -3.17
CA LYS A 42 -0.88 17.45 -2.50
C LYS A 42 -0.17 16.39 -3.34
N ILE A 43 -0.14 16.55 -4.67
CA ILE A 43 0.64 15.68 -5.55
C ILE A 43 2.13 15.94 -5.35
N ILE A 44 2.56 17.21 -5.32
CA ILE A 44 3.97 17.59 -5.16
C ILE A 44 4.48 17.07 -3.82
N GLU A 45 3.73 17.32 -2.75
CA GLU A 45 3.98 16.82 -1.41
C GLU A 45 4.19 15.29 -1.36
N ALA A 46 3.40 14.53 -2.11
CA ALA A 46 3.51 13.08 -2.19
C ALA A 46 4.78 12.62 -2.90
N ILE A 47 5.21 13.32 -3.94
CA ILE A 47 6.45 13.03 -4.66
C ILE A 47 7.65 13.29 -3.76
N ASP A 48 7.68 14.42 -3.05
CA ASP A 48 8.77 14.75 -2.13
C ASP A 48 8.86 13.73 -0.99
N LEU A 49 7.72 13.38 -0.40
CA LEU A 49 7.63 12.30 0.60
C LEU A 49 8.20 10.99 0.04
N ALA A 50 7.82 10.62 -1.19
CA ALA A 50 8.25 9.37 -1.79
C ALA A 50 9.76 9.33 -2.05
N GLN A 51 10.35 10.46 -2.47
CA GLN A 51 11.80 10.59 -2.64
C GLN A 51 12.53 10.49 -1.31
N ARG A 52 12.02 11.14 -0.26
CA ARG A 52 12.60 11.09 1.08
C ARG A 52 12.58 9.68 1.65
N TRP A 53 11.43 9.02 1.61
CA TRP A 53 11.28 7.64 2.07
C TRP A 53 12.18 6.68 1.28
N ARG A 54 12.35 6.94 -0.03
CA ARG A 54 13.33 6.22 -0.87
C ARG A 54 14.77 6.38 -0.37
N ALA A 55 15.18 7.61 -0.06
CA ALA A 55 16.52 7.87 0.47
C ALA A 55 16.73 7.24 1.85
N GLU A 56 15.70 7.27 2.69
CA GLU A 56 15.68 6.69 4.04
C GLU A 56 15.47 5.17 4.05
N ASN A 57 15.26 4.54 2.90
CA ASN A 57 15.02 3.11 2.75
C ASN A 57 13.82 2.59 3.59
N ARG A 58 12.77 3.40 3.75
CA ARG A 58 11.59 3.02 4.53
C ARG A 58 10.80 1.92 3.84
N ALA A 59 10.48 0.85 4.56
CA ALA A 59 9.58 -0.19 4.06
C ALA A 59 8.15 0.36 3.94
N VAL A 60 7.48 0.10 2.82
CA VAL A 60 6.18 0.72 2.51
C VAL A 60 5.08 -0.30 2.27
N ILE A 61 3.84 0.06 2.62
CA ILE A 61 2.63 -0.71 2.29
C ILE A 61 1.56 0.20 1.68
N SER A 62 0.97 -0.21 0.55
CA SER A 62 -0.15 0.52 -0.03
C SER A 62 -0.96 -0.33 -1.00
N GLY A 63 -2.09 0.24 -1.40
CA GLY A 63 -2.89 -0.24 -2.49
C GLY A 63 -2.47 0.17 -3.89
N PHE A 64 -1.67 1.25 -4.01
CA PHE A 64 -1.15 1.81 -5.26
C PHE A 64 -2.18 1.91 -6.40
N HIS A 65 -3.38 2.39 -6.06
CA HIS A 65 -4.53 2.38 -6.96
C HIS A 65 -4.83 3.77 -7.55
N THR A 66 -4.56 4.84 -6.81
CA THR A 66 -4.75 6.22 -7.31
C THR A 66 -3.56 6.67 -8.15
N PRO A 67 -3.71 7.69 -9.03
CA PRO A 67 -2.59 8.23 -9.81
C PRO A 67 -1.41 8.65 -8.93
N VAL A 68 -1.69 9.32 -7.80
CA VAL A 68 -0.65 9.77 -6.86
C VAL A 68 0.08 8.58 -6.23
N GLU A 69 -0.66 7.58 -5.72
CA GLU A 69 -0.01 6.40 -5.15
C GLU A 69 0.83 5.65 -6.20
N LYS A 70 0.38 5.58 -7.45
CA LYS A 70 1.16 4.96 -8.54
C LYS A 70 2.47 5.69 -8.81
N GLU A 71 2.48 7.02 -8.75
CA GLU A 71 3.73 7.77 -8.87
C GLU A 71 4.67 7.50 -7.69
N CYS A 72 4.16 7.43 -6.46
CA CYS A 72 4.95 7.01 -5.31
C CYS A 72 5.55 5.61 -5.52
N LEU A 73 4.74 4.64 -5.98
CA LEU A 73 5.23 3.29 -6.30
C LEU A 73 6.35 3.31 -7.33
N ARG A 74 6.21 4.12 -8.39
CA ARG A 74 7.22 4.26 -9.45
C ARG A 74 8.55 4.74 -8.88
N ILE A 75 8.53 5.63 -7.89
CA ILE A 75 9.73 6.09 -7.17
C ILE A 75 10.29 4.95 -6.30
N PHE A 76 9.45 4.32 -5.49
CA PHE A 76 9.82 3.25 -4.57
C PHE A 76 10.44 2.03 -5.26
N LEU A 77 9.95 1.65 -6.44
CA LEU A 77 10.48 0.54 -7.23
C LEU A 77 11.95 0.76 -7.64
N ARG A 78 12.41 2.01 -7.71
CA ARG A 78 13.81 2.39 -8.00
C ARG A 78 14.67 2.55 -6.75
N GLY A 79 14.12 2.28 -5.57
CA GLY A 79 14.82 2.34 -4.29
C GLY A 79 15.25 0.96 -3.78
N PRO A 80 16.08 0.89 -2.73
CA PRO A 80 16.45 -0.36 -2.07
C PRO A 80 15.33 -0.93 -1.17
N GLN A 81 14.31 -0.12 -0.87
CA GLN A 81 13.31 -0.48 0.13
C GLN A 81 12.39 -1.63 -0.26
N ARG A 82 11.85 -2.26 0.79
CA ARG A 82 10.85 -3.31 0.73
C ARG A 82 9.48 -2.71 0.47
N ILE A 83 8.68 -3.39 -0.35
CA ILE A 83 7.37 -2.91 -0.79
C ILE A 83 6.33 -4.00 -0.59
N VAL A 84 5.23 -3.65 0.07
CA VAL A 84 4.04 -4.48 0.19
C VAL A 84 2.91 -3.84 -0.63
N ILE A 85 2.43 -4.55 -1.63
CA ILE A 85 1.34 -4.12 -2.51
C ILE A 85 0.09 -4.90 -2.14
N CYS A 86 -1.00 -4.18 -1.87
CA CYS A 86 -2.25 -4.78 -1.49
C CYS A 86 -3.38 -4.50 -2.50
N PRO A 87 -3.61 -5.36 -3.52
CA PRO A 87 -4.71 -5.19 -4.45
C PRO A 87 -6.08 -5.35 -3.80
N ALA A 88 -7.08 -4.60 -4.26
CA ALA A 88 -8.47 -4.72 -3.82
C ALA A 88 -9.24 -5.88 -4.52
N ARG A 89 -8.54 -6.98 -4.84
CA ARG A 89 -9.06 -8.16 -5.55
C ARG A 89 -8.20 -9.39 -5.25
N GLY A 90 -8.68 -10.57 -5.63
CA GLY A 90 -7.90 -11.80 -5.62
C GLY A 90 -6.68 -11.74 -6.53
N ILE A 91 -5.66 -12.51 -6.18
CA ILE A 91 -4.32 -12.49 -6.83
C ILE A 91 -3.95 -13.84 -7.48
N ASP A 92 -4.94 -14.66 -7.82
CA ASP A 92 -4.73 -15.90 -8.58
C ASP A 92 -5.66 -15.98 -9.79
N PRO A 93 -5.19 -15.69 -11.03
CA PRO A 93 -3.81 -15.36 -11.36
C PRO A 93 -3.45 -13.87 -11.09
N PHE A 94 -2.16 -13.58 -11.02
CA PHE A 94 -1.64 -12.21 -10.98
C PHE A 94 -0.54 -12.00 -12.02
N LEU A 95 -0.76 -11.10 -12.98
CA LEU A 95 0.26 -10.71 -13.94
C LEU A 95 1.19 -9.68 -13.31
N LEU A 96 2.40 -10.09 -12.96
CA LEU A 96 3.43 -9.20 -12.40
C LEU A 96 4.04 -8.32 -13.50
N PRO A 97 3.93 -6.97 -13.39
CA PRO A 97 4.54 -6.02 -14.32
C PRO A 97 6.06 -6.17 -14.39
N ALA A 98 6.67 -5.87 -15.56
CA ALA A 98 8.10 -6.02 -15.79
C ALA A 98 8.95 -5.25 -14.76
N GLU A 99 8.59 -4.00 -14.49
CA GLU A 99 9.23 -3.13 -13.49
C GLU A 99 9.23 -3.70 -12.06
N TRP A 100 8.32 -4.62 -11.73
CA TRP A 100 8.22 -5.19 -10.38
C TRP A 100 9.05 -6.48 -10.23
N GLN A 101 9.43 -7.10 -11.36
CA GLN A 101 10.02 -8.44 -11.36
C GLN A 101 11.36 -8.50 -10.63
N GLN A 102 12.20 -7.46 -10.74
CA GLN A 102 13.51 -7.45 -10.09
C GLN A 102 13.38 -7.47 -8.57
N LYS A 103 12.52 -6.60 -8.00
CA LYS A 103 12.26 -6.58 -6.55
C LYS A 103 11.61 -7.87 -6.07
N PHE A 104 10.67 -8.41 -6.85
CA PHE A 104 10.06 -9.69 -6.54
C PHE A 104 11.07 -10.83 -6.46
N LYS A 105 11.96 -10.95 -7.46
CA LYS A 105 13.04 -11.95 -7.49
C LYS A 105 14.00 -11.79 -6.30
N ARG A 106 14.26 -10.56 -5.87
CA ARG A 106 15.09 -10.24 -4.70
C ARG A 106 14.38 -10.44 -3.35
N ARG A 107 13.12 -10.89 -3.34
CA ARG A 107 12.30 -11.05 -2.12
C ARG A 107 12.06 -9.74 -1.36
N GLU A 108 12.14 -8.60 -2.06
CA GLU A 108 11.89 -7.25 -1.55
C GLU A 108 10.48 -6.75 -1.87
N LEU A 109 9.68 -7.52 -2.61
CA LEU A 109 8.30 -7.20 -2.96
C LEU A 109 7.36 -8.32 -2.51
N LEU A 110 6.28 -7.94 -1.84
CA LEU A 110 5.17 -8.80 -1.48
C LEU A 110 3.89 -8.28 -2.13
N ILE A 111 3.16 -9.14 -2.85
CA ILE A 111 1.78 -8.90 -3.23
C ILE A 111 0.89 -9.67 -2.26
N VAL A 112 0.07 -8.96 -1.48
CA VAL A 112 -0.81 -9.54 -0.47
C VAL A 112 -2.25 -9.13 -0.73
N SER A 113 -3.20 -10.05 -0.56
CA SER A 113 -4.62 -9.75 -0.70
C SER A 113 -5.44 -10.45 0.37
N PRO A 114 -6.46 -9.80 0.96
CA PRO A 114 -7.42 -10.47 1.83
C PRO A 114 -8.54 -11.19 1.05
N PHE A 115 -8.44 -11.26 -0.28
CA PHE A 115 -9.48 -11.83 -1.14
C PHE A 115 -8.99 -13.11 -1.80
N ASP A 116 -9.85 -14.13 -1.80
CA ASP A 116 -9.65 -15.33 -2.60
C ASP A 116 -9.82 -15.04 -4.10
N SER A 117 -9.65 -16.09 -4.91
CA SER A 117 -9.72 -15.98 -6.36
C SER A 117 -11.13 -15.62 -6.87
N SER A 118 -12.22 -15.83 -6.14
CA SER A 118 -13.57 -15.46 -6.60
C SER A 118 -13.73 -13.96 -6.85
N ILE A 119 -13.01 -13.11 -6.11
CA ILE A 119 -13.05 -11.66 -6.26
C ILE A 119 -12.11 -11.21 -7.40
N ARG A 120 -12.65 -11.12 -8.62
CA ARG A 120 -11.85 -10.78 -9.81
C ARG A 120 -11.64 -9.29 -10.03
N ARG A 121 -12.61 -8.45 -9.64
CA ARG A 121 -12.61 -7.01 -9.93
C ARG A 121 -12.67 -6.19 -8.63
N PRO A 122 -11.90 -5.09 -8.53
CA PRO A 122 -12.06 -4.15 -7.44
C PRO A 122 -13.46 -3.55 -7.41
N THR A 123 -14.05 -3.45 -6.23
CA THR A 123 -15.27 -2.69 -5.94
C THR A 123 -14.97 -1.65 -4.88
N LYS A 124 -15.93 -0.76 -4.61
CA LYS A 124 -15.81 0.18 -3.48
C LYS A 124 -15.61 -0.57 -2.15
N GLN A 125 -16.41 -1.61 -1.91
CA GLN A 125 -16.33 -2.41 -0.69
C GLN A 125 -14.99 -3.13 -0.55
N THR A 126 -14.47 -3.74 -1.63
CA THR A 126 -13.18 -4.43 -1.57
C THR A 126 -12.01 -3.44 -1.42
N ALA A 127 -12.13 -2.24 -1.99
CA ALA A 127 -11.15 -1.18 -1.78
C ALA A 127 -11.12 -0.71 -0.32
N GLU A 128 -12.28 -0.55 0.33
CA GLU A 128 -12.37 -0.18 1.74
C GLU A 128 -11.78 -1.26 2.65
N LEU A 129 -12.13 -2.53 2.43
CA LEU A 129 -11.58 -3.67 3.18
C LEU A 129 -10.05 -3.76 3.01
N ARG A 130 -9.55 -3.58 1.80
CA ARG A 130 -8.13 -3.49 1.50
C ARG A 130 -7.47 -2.35 2.26
N THR A 131 -8.06 -1.15 2.23
CA THR A 131 -7.51 0.03 2.91
C THR A 131 -7.40 -0.20 4.42
N ARG A 132 -8.41 -0.82 5.05
CA ARG A 132 -8.34 -1.21 6.46
C ARG A 132 -7.20 -2.21 6.72
N LEU A 133 -6.97 -3.16 5.82
CA LEU A 133 -5.85 -4.09 5.93
C LEU A 133 -4.50 -3.36 5.89
N VAL A 134 -4.32 -2.44 4.92
CA VAL A 134 -3.11 -1.61 4.82
C VAL A 134 -2.84 -0.86 6.12
N LEU A 135 -3.85 -0.16 6.65
CA LEU A 135 -3.73 0.60 7.90
C LEU A 135 -3.42 -0.30 9.10
N SER A 136 -4.03 -1.49 9.18
CA SER A 136 -3.80 -2.41 10.30
C SER A 136 -2.41 -3.04 10.34
N HIS A 137 -1.69 -3.05 9.21
CA HIS A 137 -0.32 -3.58 9.11
C HIS A 137 0.74 -2.48 9.17
N ALA A 138 0.35 -1.21 9.17
CA ALA A 138 1.28 -0.11 9.14
C ALA A 138 1.58 0.44 10.53
N GLU A 139 2.86 0.59 10.82
CA GLU A 139 3.36 1.28 12.01
C GLU A 139 3.04 2.78 11.88
N CYS A 140 3.52 3.39 10.80
CA CYS A 140 3.28 4.79 10.45
C CYS A 140 2.23 4.91 9.34
N LYS A 141 1.29 5.84 9.50
CA LYS A 141 0.14 5.97 8.59
C LYS A 141 0.10 7.37 7.99
N THR A 142 0.46 7.47 6.71
CA THR A 142 0.48 8.75 5.99
C THR A 142 -0.67 8.81 4.99
N ILE A 143 -1.51 9.82 5.17
CA ILE A 143 -2.63 10.12 4.28
C ILE A 143 -2.26 11.38 3.50
N ILE A 144 -1.85 11.22 2.24
CA ILE A 144 -1.48 12.36 1.38
C ILE A 144 -2.67 13.32 1.26
N TYR A 145 -3.83 12.76 0.94
CA TYR A 145 -5.07 13.51 0.85
C TYR A 145 -6.27 12.60 1.06
N ALA A 146 -7.20 13.03 1.91
CA ALA A 146 -8.50 12.42 2.06
C ALA A 146 -9.58 13.41 1.62
N SER A 147 -10.32 13.08 0.55
CA SER A 147 -11.43 13.93 0.12
C SER A 147 -12.47 14.06 1.25
N PRO A 148 -13.01 15.27 1.49
CA PRO A 148 -14.09 15.46 2.44
C PRO A 148 -15.24 14.49 2.18
N HIS A 149 -15.75 13.85 3.24
CA HIS A 149 -16.81 12.84 3.19
C HIS A 149 -16.55 11.60 2.32
N GLY A 150 -15.34 11.43 1.78
CA GLY A 150 -14.92 10.26 1.03
C GLY A 150 -14.78 8.98 1.86
N ALA A 151 -14.57 7.84 1.19
CA ALA A 151 -14.36 6.57 1.88
C ALA A 151 -13.10 6.57 2.76
N LEU A 152 -12.00 7.16 2.25
CA LEU A 152 -10.74 7.23 2.98
C LEU A 152 -10.84 8.10 4.24
N SER A 153 -11.50 9.27 4.18
CA SER A 153 -11.67 10.14 5.35
C SER A 153 -12.52 9.46 6.44
N ARG A 154 -13.56 8.71 6.06
CA ARG A 154 -14.36 7.91 7.00
C ARG A 154 -13.53 6.81 7.67
N ILE A 155 -12.76 6.05 6.89
CA ILE A 155 -11.91 4.96 7.43
C ILE A 155 -10.85 5.52 8.38
N VAL A 156 -10.21 6.63 8.01
CA VAL A 156 -9.18 7.27 8.85
C VAL A 156 -9.77 7.83 10.15
N ALA A 157 -11.03 8.25 10.16
CA ALA A 157 -11.72 8.67 11.38
C ALA A 157 -12.04 7.51 12.35
N GLU A 158 -11.89 6.25 11.93
CA GLU A 158 -12.09 5.09 12.81
C GLU A 158 -10.92 5.02 13.83
N LYS A 159 -11.18 5.37 15.10
CA LYS A 159 -10.19 5.35 16.21
C LYS A 159 -9.25 4.13 16.28
N PRO A 160 -9.71 2.87 16.11
CA PRO A 160 -8.83 1.71 16.23
C PRO A 160 -7.78 1.60 15.10
N LEU A 161 -7.97 2.32 13.98
CA LEU A 161 -7.06 2.26 12.84
C LEU A 161 -5.93 3.30 12.91
N LEU A 162 -5.96 4.23 13.86
CA LEU A 162 -4.95 5.28 14.05
C LEU A 162 -4.10 5.09 15.32
N GLN A 163 -4.17 3.93 15.99
CA GLN A 163 -3.17 3.62 17.01
C GLN A 163 -1.80 3.47 16.32
N GLY A 164 -0.88 4.41 16.61
CA GLY A 164 0.44 4.56 15.98
C GLY A 164 0.73 6.02 15.58
N ALA A 165 1.98 6.33 15.23
CA ALA A 165 2.36 7.67 14.80
C ALA A 165 1.65 8.01 13.47
N VAL A 166 0.86 9.08 13.46
CA VAL A 166 0.43 9.73 12.22
C VAL A 166 1.54 10.70 11.86
N ASP A 167 2.40 10.28 10.95
CA ASP A 167 3.39 11.17 10.33
C ASP A 167 2.59 12.10 9.42
N LEU A 168 2.10 13.21 9.99
CA LEU A 168 1.64 14.34 9.22
C LEU A 168 2.89 14.93 8.59
N PRO A 169 3.02 14.93 7.26
CA PRO A 169 4.19 15.47 6.64
C PRO A 169 4.34 16.93 7.07
N THR A 170 5.43 17.21 7.80
CA THR A 170 5.88 18.55 8.12
C THR A 170 6.51 19.06 6.83
N PHE A 171 5.76 19.87 6.10
CA PHE A 171 6.30 20.58 4.94
C PHE A 171 6.86 21.89 5.46
N ASP A 172 8.15 21.86 5.82
CA ASP A 172 8.90 23.10 5.99
C ASP A 172 9.06 23.71 4.59
N HIS A 173 8.19 24.67 4.28
CA HIS A 173 8.41 25.60 3.19
C HIS A 173 9.39 26.66 3.71
N ALA A 174 10.67 26.50 3.38
CA ALA A 174 11.66 27.56 3.46
C ALA A 174 11.65 28.41 2.19
#